data_AF-A0A2U3ERE0-F1
#
_entry.id   AF-A0A2U3ERE0-F1
#
_cell.length_a   1.000
_cell.length_b   1.000
_cell.length_c   1.000
_cell.angle_alpha   90.00
_cell.angle_beta   90.00
_cell.angle_gamma   90.00
#
_symmetry.space_group_name_H-M   'P 1'
#
loop_
_entity.id
_entity.type
_entity.pdbx_description
1 polymer ?
#
loop_
_entity_poly.entity_id
_entity_poly.type
_entity_poly.pdbx_seq_one_letter_code
_entity_poly.pdbx_strand_id
1 'polypeptide(L)'
;MYAKSFMALDGNGRLTGARTAQTAPYDRYSCHLCGSALQYHPEYDTERPWFEHRSGALTENGRQHCPYVNPELKETRIIRQ
;
A
#
# COMPACT_ATOMS: atom_id res chain seq x y z
N MET A 1 -0.96 -8.41 9.95
CA MET A 1 -1.49 -8.06 8.61
C MET A 1 -1.58 -6.55 8.56
N TYR A 2 -1.04 -5.91 7.51
CA TYR A 2 -1.05 -4.45 7.38
C TYR A 2 -2.32 -3.98 6.67
N ALA A 3 -2.63 -2.69 6.75
CA ALA A 3 -3.78 -2.15 6.04
C ALA A 3 -3.56 -2.21 4.52
N LYS A 4 -4.64 -2.51 3.79
CA LYS A 4 -4.65 -2.47 2.32
C LYS A 4 -4.53 -1.02 1.85
N SER A 5 -3.60 -0.73 0.96
CA SER A 5 -3.53 0.56 0.26
C SER A 5 -4.08 0.43 -1.16
N PHE A 6 -4.80 1.44 -1.64
CA PHE A 6 -5.29 1.50 -3.02
C PHE A 6 -4.48 2.47 -3.89
N MET A 7 -3.45 3.11 -3.30
CA MET A 7 -2.56 4.07 -3.96
C MET A 7 -1.10 3.75 -3.63
N ALA A 8 -0.22 3.99 -4.59
CA ALA A 8 1.22 3.81 -4.48
C ALA A 8 1.94 4.81 -5.37
N LEU A 9 3.26 4.92 -5.25
CA LEU A 9 4.11 5.47 -6.29
C LEU A 9 4.52 4.32 -7.23
N ASP A 10 4.47 4.55 -8.53
CA ASP A 10 4.96 3.62 -9.55
C ASP A 10 6.50 3.66 -9.66
N GLY A 11 7.07 2.84 -10.56
CA GLY A 11 8.52 2.78 -10.79
C GLY A 11 9.15 4.11 -11.23
N ASN A 12 8.34 5.06 -11.72
CA ASN A 12 8.77 6.41 -12.10
C ASN A 12 8.57 7.44 -10.97
N GLY A 13 8.12 7.01 -9.79
CA GLY A 13 7.81 7.88 -8.66
C GLY A 13 6.51 8.67 -8.81
N ARG A 14 5.62 8.29 -9.74
CA ARG A 14 4.32 8.95 -9.93
C ARG A 14 3.24 8.28 -9.10
N LEU A 15 2.31 9.08 -8.56
CA LEU A 15 1.16 8.54 -7.84
C LEU A 15 0.28 7.74 -8.80
N THR A 16 0.01 6.48 -8.44
CA THR A 16 -0.80 5.54 -9.21
C THR A 16 -1.80 4.81 -8.32
N GLY A 17 -2.97 4.50 -8.87
CA GLY A 17 -3.99 3.69 -8.21
C GLY A 17 -3.81 2.21 -8.52
N ALA A 18 -4.29 1.35 -7.63
CA ALA A 18 -4.20 -0.10 -7.81
C ALA A 18 -4.94 -0.63 -9.05
N ARG A 19 -6.03 0.05 -9.46
CA ARG A 19 -6.73 -0.23 -10.72
C ARG A 19 -5.88 0.13 -11.94
N THR A 20 -5.23 1.30 -11.92
CA THR A 20 -4.33 1.72 -13.00
C THR A 20 -3.14 0.77 -13.12
N ALA A 21 -2.59 0.33 -11.99
CA ALA A 21 -1.53 -0.68 -11.93
C ALA A 21 -1.94 -2.02 -12.54
N GLN A 22 -3.24 -2.35 -12.55
CA GLN A 22 -3.74 -3.57 -13.19
C GLN A 22 -3.68 -3.46 -14.72
N THR A 23 -4.04 -2.30 -15.26
CA THR A 23 -4.06 -2.05 -16.70
C THR A 23 -2.67 -1.73 -17.26
N ALA A 24 -1.79 -1.18 -16.43
CA ALA A 24 -0.44 -0.76 -16.77
C ALA A 24 0.51 -1.16 -15.62
N PRO A 25 0.94 -2.44 -15.57
CA PRO A 25 1.80 -2.93 -14.51
C PRO A 25 3.21 -2.35 -14.62
N TYR A 26 3.78 -2.05 -13.46
CA TYR A 26 5.17 -1.65 -13.29
C TYR A 26 5.92 -2.74 -12.50
N ASP A 27 7.23 -2.74 -12.65
CA ASP A 27 8.17 -3.64 -11.97
C ASP A 27 8.21 -3.41 -10.45
N ARG A 28 7.97 -2.17 -10.01
CA ARG A 28 8.03 -1.80 -8.60
C ARG A 28 6.97 -0.77 -8.21
N TYR A 29 6.49 -0.92 -6.98
CA TYR A 29 5.64 0.05 -6.31
C TYR A 29 6.21 0.42 -4.94
N SER A 30 6.01 1.66 -4.51
CA SER A 30 6.38 2.12 -3.17
C SER A 30 5.26 2.90 -2.50
N CYS A 31 5.25 2.89 -1.17
CA CYS A 31 4.29 3.66 -0.40
C CYS A 31 4.55 5.16 -0.58
N HIS A 32 3.51 5.89 -0.96
CA HIS A 32 3.59 7.35 -1.15
C HIS A 32 3.79 8.14 0.16
N LEU A 33 3.66 7.48 1.34
CA LEU A 33 3.88 8.11 2.65
C LEU A 33 5.26 7.80 3.22
N CYS A 34 5.69 6.53 3.18
CA CYS A 34 6.92 6.10 3.85
C CYS A 34 8.02 5.58 2.92
N GLY A 35 7.77 5.54 1.60
CA GLY A 35 8.71 5.05 0.59
C GLY A 35 9.00 3.54 0.62
N SER A 36 8.38 2.79 1.52
CA SER A 36 8.58 1.33 1.63
C SER A 36 8.10 0.63 0.37
N ALA A 37 8.79 -0.44 -0.05
CA ALA A 37 8.35 -1.19 -1.22
C ALA A 37 7.04 -1.95 -0.91
N LEU A 38 6.14 -1.95 -1.88
CA LEU A 38 4.82 -2.59 -1.77
C LEU A 38 4.75 -3.84 -2.64
N GLN A 39 3.96 -4.81 -2.19
CA GLN A 39 3.50 -5.93 -3.01
C GLN A 39 2.18 -5.53 -3.67
N TYR A 40 2.11 -5.65 -4.99
CA TYR A 40 0.85 -5.48 -5.71
C TYR A 40 0.05 -6.78 -5.67
N HIS A 41 -1.25 -6.66 -5.40
CA HIS A 41 -2.24 -7.73 -5.44
C HIS A 41 -3.28 -7.36 -6.51
N PRO A 42 -3.35 -8.10 -7.64
CA PRO A 42 -4.35 -7.86 -8.68
C PRO A 42 -5.76 -8.18 -8.17
N GLU A 43 -6.77 -7.78 -8.93
CA GLU A 43 -8.16 -8.17 -8.65
C GLU A 43 -8.29 -9.70 -8.59
N TYR A 44 -8.96 -10.19 -7.55
CA TYR A 44 -9.25 -11.61 -7.37
C TYR A 44 -10.63 -11.76 -6.73
N ASP A 45 -11.50 -12.57 -7.36
CA ASP A 45 -12.90 -12.75 -7.01
C ASP A 45 -13.65 -11.40 -6.86
N THR A 46 -14.01 -11.02 -5.63
CA THR A 46 -14.70 -9.76 -5.29
C THR A 46 -13.76 -8.70 -4.72
N GLU A 47 -12.49 -9.05 -4.50
CA GLU A 47 -11.50 -8.12 -3.97
C GLU A 47 -10.91 -7.24 -5.06
N ARG A 48 -11.13 -5.93 -4.95
CA ARG A 48 -10.49 -4.92 -5.79
C ARG A 48 -8.96 -4.99 -5.64
N PRO A 49 -8.20 -4.65 -6.70
CA PRO A 49 -6.74 -4.65 -6.63
C PRO A 49 -6.25 -3.70 -5.54
N TRP A 50 -5.15 -4.06 -4.88
CA TRP A 50 -4.61 -3.32 -3.74
C TRP A 50 -3.11 -3.55 -3.57
N PHE A 51 -2.49 -2.82 -2.65
CA PHE A 51 -1.07 -2.90 -2.33
C PHE A 51 -0.85 -3.22 -0.86
N GLU A 52 0.14 -4.08 -0.58
CA GLU A 52 0.51 -4.52 0.75
C GLU A 52 1.93 -4.09 1.12
N HIS A 53 2.13 -3.67 2.37
CA HIS A 53 3.48 -3.55 2.92
C HIS A 53 4.07 -4.93 3.22
N ARG A 54 5.32 -5.18 2.83
CA ARG A 54 6.03 -6.40 3.26
C ARG A 54 6.91 -6.11 4.46
N SER A 55 6.84 -6.96 5.48
CA SER A 55 7.63 -6.83 6.71
C SER A 55 9.15 -6.77 6.45
N GLY A 56 9.64 -7.45 5.42
CA GLY A 56 11.05 -7.40 4.98
C GLY A 56 11.43 -6.16 4.16
N ALA A 57 10.45 -5.38 3.69
CA ALA A 57 10.68 -4.21 2.84
C ALA A 57 10.27 -2.87 3.50
N LEU A 58 9.87 -2.93 4.78
CA LEU A 58 9.53 -1.77 5.59
C LEU A 58 10.77 -1.02 6.05
N THR A 59 10.80 0.27 5.77
CA THR A 59 11.76 1.21 6.37
C THR A 59 11.45 1.40 7.86
N GLU A 60 12.44 1.80 8.66
CA GLU A 60 12.24 2.09 10.10
C GLU A 60 11.16 3.15 10.30
N ASN A 61 11.23 4.25 9.53
CA ASN A 61 10.19 5.28 9.46
C ASN A 61 8.81 4.69 9.11
N GLY A 62 8.75 3.76 8.16
CA GLY A 62 7.52 3.08 7.77
C GLY A 62 6.92 2.25 8.91
N ARG A 63 7.73 1.58 9.73
CA ARG A 63 7.25 0.80 10.88
C ARG A 63 6.63 1.67 11.96
N GLN A 64 7.20 2.84 12.19
CA GLN A 64 6.79 3.71 13.29
C GLN A 64 5.65 4.67 12.91
N HIS A 65 5.67 5.18 11.67
CA HIS A 65 4.87 6.35 11.29
C HIS A 65 3.97 6.14 10.07
N CYS A 66 4.06 5.03 9.33
CA CYS A 66 3.16 4.83 8.19
C CYS A 66 1.76 4.45 8.70
N PRO A 67 0.71 5.23 8.39
CA PRO A 67 -0.66 4.94 8.83
C PRO A 67 -1.18 3.59 8.32
N TYR A 68 -0.67 3.11 7.18
CA TYR A 68 -1.01 1.79 6.65
C TYR A 68 -0.36 0.62 7.41
N VAL A 69 0.68 0.90 8.20
CA VAL A 69 1.48 -0.09 8.93
C VAL A 69 1.14 -0.07 10.42
N ASN A 70 1.04 1.13 10.97
CA ASN A 70 0.69 1.40 12.37
C ASN A 70 -0.40 2.48 12.40
N PRO A 71 -1.66 2.14 12.06
CA PRO A 71 -2.75 3.10 12.10
C PRO A 71 -2.94 3.60 13.53
N GLU A 72 -3.11 4.91 13.72
CA GLU A 72 -3.34 5.44 15.05
C GLU A 72 -4.67 4.91 15.62
N LEU A 73 -4.81 4.94 16.95
CA LEU A 73 -6.03 4.50 17.66
C LEU A 73 -7.31 5.18 17.15
N LYS A 74 -7.22 6.37 16.56
CA LYS A 74 -8.36 7.05 15.92
C LYS A 74 -8.75 6.43 14.58
N GLU A 75 -7.79 6.02 13.77
CA GLU A 75 -8.01 5.44 12.44
C GLU A 75 -8.52 4.01 12.53
N THR A 76 -8.04 3.23 13.51
CA THR A 76 -8.52 1.86 13.77
C THR A 76 -10.01 1.77 14.11
N ARG A 77 -10.63 2.83 14.65
CA ARG A 77 -12.08 2.89 14.90
C ARG A 77 -12.89 3.02 13.61
N ILE A 78 -12.31 3.60 12.56
CA ILE A 78 -12.97 3.81 11.27
C ILE A 78 -12.86 2.54 10.40
N ILE A 79 -11.78 1.77 10.55
CA ILE A 79 -11.52 0.55 9.77
C ILE A 79 -12.39 -0.65 10.23
N ARG A 80 -12.99 -0.59 11.43
CA ARG A 80 -13.78 -1.68 12.04
C ARG A 80 -15.31 -1.55 11.87
N GLN A 81 -15.79 -0.60 11.07
CA GLN A 81 -17.22 -0.46 10.74
C GLN A 81 -17.47 -0.99 9.33
#